data_AF-A0A3D4AHF8-F1
#
_entry.id   AF-A0A3D4AHF8-F1
#
_cell.length_a   1.000
_cell.length_b   1.000
_cell.length_c   1.000
_cell.angle_alpha   90.00
_cell.angle_beta   90.00
_cell.angle_gamma   90.00
#
_symmetry.space_group_name_H-M   'P 1'
#
loop_
_entity.id
_entity.type
_entity.pdbx_description
1 polymer ?
#
loop_
_entity_poly.entity_id
_entity_poly.type
_entity_poly.pdbx_seq_one_letter_code
_entity_poly.pdbx_strand_id
1 'polypeptide(L)' 'MNEQTNKQEVITLIVEMPKKSAKVTMKEYPELNPMFEKGMYIETSTQCRLSKKLYSITFVFRHYNSV' A
#
# COMPACT_ATOMS: atom_id res chain seq x y z
N MET A 1 21.24 15.68 -17.31
CA MET A 1 19.85 15.34 -17.67
C MET A 1 19.36 14.41 -16.58
N ASN A 2 18.73 14.94 -15.53
CA ASN A 2 18.25 14.12 -14.42
C ASN A 2 16.75 13.93 -14.61
N GLU A 3 16.38 12.89 -15.37
CA GLU A 3 15.02 12.36 -15.28
C GLU A 3 14.88 11.72 -13.89
N GLN A 4 14.47 12.51 -12.89
CA GLN A 4 13.86 11.97 -11.68
C GLN A 4 12.58 11.27 -12.12
N THR A 5 12.69 10.01 -12.52
CA THR A 5 11.52 9.17 -12.73
C THR A 5 10.95 8.91 -11.35
N ASN A 6 9.94 9.68 -10.95
CA ASN A 6 9.11 9.38 -9.78
C ASN A 6 8.43 8.04 -10.02
N LYS A 7 9.12 6.94 -9.69
CA LYS A 7 8.59 5.59 -9.82
C LYS A 7 7.51 5.42 -8.77
N GLN A 8 6.28 5.26 -9.25
CA GLN A 8 5.10 5.02 -8.45
C GLN A 8 4.52 3.65 -8.83
N GLU A 9 4.16 2.85 -7.82
CA GLU A 9 3.47 1.57 -7.99
C GLU A 9 2.18 1.60 -7.18
N VAL A 10 1.12 1.00 -7.71
CA VAL A 10 -0.20 0.95 -7.06
C VAL A 10 -0.58 -0.51 -6.84
N ILE A 11 -0.88 -0.86 -5.59
CA ILE A 11 -1.28 -2.21 -5.21
C ILE A 11 -2.65 -2.12 -4.57
N THR A 12 -3.58 -2.96 -5.01
CA THR A 12 -4.89 -3.10 -4.40
C THR A 12 -5.05 -4.50 -3.83
N LEU A 13 -5.42 -4.56 -2.55
CA LEU A 13 -5.67 -5.79 -1.82
C LEU A 13 -7.16 -5.87 -1.46
N ILE A 14 -7.75 -7.05 -1.65
CA ILE A 14 -9.09 -7.35 -1.17
C ILE A 14 -8.95 -8.18 0.09
N VAL A 15 -9.41 -7.63 1.21
CA VAL A 15 -9.25 -8.27 2.53
C VAL A 15 -10.56 -8.33 3.30
N GLU A 16 -10.69 -9.37 4.12
CA GLU A 16 -11.70 -9.40 5.17
C GLU A 16 -11.24 -8.55 6.35
N MET A 17 -12.11 -7.68 6.86
CA MET A 17 -11.74 -6.76 7.93
C MET A 17 -11.45 -7.52 9.25
N PRO A 18 -10.30 -7.28 9.91
CA PRO A 18 -10.07 -7.84 11.23
C PRO A 18 -11.08 -7.25 12.22
N LYS A 19 -11.67 -8.11 13.05
CA LYS A 19 -12.78 -7.77 13.98
C LYS A 19 -12.50 -6.62 14.98
N LYS A 20 -11.28 -6.08 15.06
CA LYS A 20 -10.83 -5.20 16.16
C LYS A 20 -10.28 -3.83 15.76
N SER A 21 -10.05 -3.51 14.49
CA SER A 21 -9.55 -2.18 14.12
C SER A 21 -9.92 -1.82 12.68
N ALA A 22 -10.40 -0.59 12.48
CA ALA A 22 -10.56 0.01 11.16
C ALA A 22 -9.28 0.66 10.62
N LYS A 23 -8.22 0.71 11.44
CA LYS A 23 -6.94 1.27 11.02
C LYS A 23 -6.05 0.16 10.46
N VAL A 24 -5.77 0.29 9.17
CA VAL A 24 -4.77 -0.45 8.40
C VAL A 24 -3.39 -0.20 9.01
N THR A 25 -2.75 -1.22 9.56
CA THR A 25 -1.37 -1.16 10.01
C THR A 25 -0.48 -1.97 9.07
N MET A 26 0.72 -1.48 8.75
CA MET A 26 1.64 -2.17 7.81
C MET A 26 1.91 -3.64 8.18
N LYS A 27 1.88 -3.98 9.48
CA LYS A 27 2.10 -5.35 9.96
C LYS A 27 1.00 -6.33 9.51
N GLU A 28 -0.14 -5.84 9.05
CA GLU A 28 -1.27 -6.66 8.60
C GLU A 28 -1.15 -7.12 7.14
N TYR A 29 -0.17 -6.60 6.39
CA TYR A 29 0.00 -6.86 4.95
C TYR A 29 1.45 -7.25 4.60
N PRO A 30 1.94 -8.43 5.03
CA PRO A 30 3.30 -8.90 4.73
C PRO A 30 3.59 -9.02 3.22
N GLU A 31 2.55 -9.17 2.39
CA GLU A 31 2.64 -9.13 0.93
C GLU A 31 3.19 -7.81 0.37
N LEU A 32 3.20 -6.73 1.17
CA LEU A 32 3.77 -5.44 0.80
C LEU A 32 5.28 -5.35 1.06
N ASN A 33 5.88 -6.31 1.80
CA ASN A 33 7.31 -6.34 2.13
C ASN A 33 8.23 -6.16 0.92
N PRO A 34 7.99 -6.82 -0.24
CA PRO A 34 8.84 -6.65 -1.42
C PRO A 34 8.91 -5.21 -1.94
N MET A 35 7.90 -4.37 -1.70
CA MET A 35 7.93 -2.97 -2.12
C MET A 35 8.87 -2.13 -1.25
N PHE A 36 8.92 -2.41 0.05
CA PHE A 36 9.87 -1.76 0.96
C PHE A 36 11.31 -2.20 0.68
N GLU A 37 11.53 -3.48 0.33
CA GLU A 37 12.85 -3.99 -0.09
C GLU A 37 13.35 -3.31 -1.36
N LYS A 38 12.45 -2.91 -2.26
CA LYS A 38 12.76 -2.08 -3.43
C LYS A 38 13.00 -0.60 -3.10
N GLY A 39 12.97 -0.18 -1.84
CA GLY A 39 13.12 1.23 -1.45
C GLY A 39 11.89 2.09 -1.70
N MET A 40 10.71 1.48 -1.84
CA MET A 40 9.44 2.20 -1.97
C MET A 40 8.72 2.29 -0.63
N TYR A 41 8.01 3.39 -0.43
CA TYR A 41 7.23 3.65 0.79
C TYR A 41 5.80 4.01 0.42
N ILE A 42 4.86 3.70 1.32
CA ILE A 42 3.45 4.06 1.16
C ILE A 42 3.34 5.57 1.30
N GLU A 43 2.99 6.25 0.21
CA GLU A 43 2.68 7.68 0.21
C GLU A 43 1.25 7.92 0.70
N THR A 44 0.31 7.12 0.20
CA THR A 44 -1.09 7.19 0.59
C THR A 44 -1.76 5.83 0.51
N SER A 45 -2.83 5.65 1.28
CA SER A 45 -3.69 4.48 1.19
C SER A 45 -5.15 4.90 1.21
N THR A 46 -5.99 4.19 0.45
CA THR A 46 -7.42 4.40 0.40
C THR A 46 -8.13 3.08 0.68
N GLN A 47 -9.13 3.12 1.56
CA GLN A 47 -9.95 1.96 1.90
C GLN A 47 -11.37 2.18 1.39
N CYS A 48 -11.90 1.19 0.69
CA CYS A 48 -13.28 1.16 0.21
C CYS A 48 -13.98 -0.09 0.73
N ARG A 49 -15.20 0.06 1.26
CA ARG A 49 -16.01 -1.08 1.70
C ARG A 49 -16.70 -1.70 0.48
N LEU A 50 -16.41 -2.97 0.21
CA LEU A 50 -17.08 -3.72 -0.86
C LEU A 50 -18.32 -4.45 -0.36
N SER A 51 -18.27 -4.99 0.87
CA SER A 51 -19.39 -5.72 1.47
C SER A 51 -19.40 -5.61 3.00
N LYS A 52 -20.29 -6.34 3.68
CA LYS A 52 -20.36 -6.34 5.15
C LYS A 52 -19.01 -6.70 5.80
N LYS A 53 -18.23 -7.58 5.18
CA LYS A 53 -16.95 -8.09 5.70
C LYS A 53 -15.74 -7.77 4.82
N LEU A 54 -15.95 -7.43 3.54
CA LEU A 54 -14.86 -7.23 2.57
C LEU A 54 -14.58 -5.75 2.34
N TYR A 55 -13.29 -5.45 2.27
CA TYR A 55 -12.75 -4.14 1.95
C TYR A 55 -11.72 -4.26 0.84
N SER A 56 -11.71 -3.28 -0.05
CA SER A 56 -10.61 -3.02 -0.96
C SER A 56 -9.70 -1.99 -0.33
N ILE A 57 -8.41 -2.26 -0.26
CA ILE A 57 -7.41 -1.32 0.23
C ILE A 57 -6.40 -1.11 -0.87
N THR A 58 -6.31 0.13 -1.33
CA THR A 58 -5.36 0.54 -2.37
C THR A 58 -4.23 1.30 -1.72
N PHE A 59 -3.00 0.88 -1.96
CA PHE A 59 -1.77 1.48 -1.51
C PHE A 59 -1.05 2.10 -2.70
N VAL A 60 -0.64 3.35 -2.54
CA VAL A 60 0.21 4.05 -3.50
C VAL A 60 1.62 4.07 -2.93
N PHE A 61 2.53 3.39 -3.60
CA PHE A 61 3.94 3.33 -3.25
C PHE A 61 4.72 4.32 -4.10
N ARG A 62 5.59 5.09 -3.46
CA ARG A 62 6.55 5.98 -4.12
C ARG A 62 7.97 5.61 -3.74
N HIS A 63 8.86 5.62 -4.73
CA HIS A 63 10.28 5.44 -4.49
C HIS A 63 10.88 6.72 -3.89
N TYR A 64 11.41 6.65 -2.68
CA TYR A 64 12.13 7.75 -2.04
C TYR A 64 13.61 7.41 -2.03
N ASN A 65 14.25 7.61 -3.18
CA ASN A 65 15.70 7.62 -3.46
C ASN A 65 15.97 7.04 -4.85
N SER A 66 15.98 7.85 -5.90
CA SER A 66 16.87 7.52 -7.02
C SER A 66 18.18 8.25 -6.73
N VAL A 67 19.16 7.53 -6.18
CA VAL A 67 20.54 8.00 -6.23
C VAL A 67 21.03 7.78 -7.65
#